data_AF-A0AA42SGS6-F1
#
_entry.id   AF-A0AA42SGS6-F1
#
_cell.length_a   1.000
_cell.length_b   1.000
_cell.length_c   1.000
_cell.angle_alpha   90.00
_cell.angle_beta   90.00
_cell.angle_gamma   90.00
#
_symmetry.space_group_name_H-M   'P 1'
#
loop_
_entity.id
_entity.type
_entity.pdbx_description
1 polymer ?
#
loop_
_entity_poly.entity_id
_entity_poly.type
_entity_poly.pdbx_seq_one_letter_code
_entity_poly.pdbx_strand_id
1 'polypeptide(L)'
;MLLTRHHTFTRPIILGLTIVLLPACQLVKVKENNIHQAIRSKSENILTHDQLSAETTSLLKLLSLTPQQCSAEFETCLKRLNTQTDIAADERYAALSELYLAQALELSKQHNCTHAQPHSENNHCLEQSLEAFDQSLRYSYVYLFKMQESPSTRVFDQRQMHVRTFYNVALSRLITMAYRTQPFHQVPAQLNVQQRQYIVNLEHYPELKSKTIDRVQSSYNLNFSGFYQVNRQDGLGAEFVVVTKADPIHKNDFILDPISFYQNQTNPNIHPARYLSVTAAAQPLNPESSIEDVLNGKAIFEIELFNPYTQKYVDITSTKIHSHGELFCAFCLLAGRK
;
A
#
# COMPACT_ATOMS: atom_id res chain seq x y z
N MET A 1 -44.88 47.04 88.49
CA MET A 1 -45.73 46.43 87.45
C MET A 1 -44.94 46.48 86.14
N LEU A 2 -44.74 45.32 85.50
CA LEU A 2 -44.41 45.11 84.09
C LEU A 2 -43.02 45.59 83.60
N LEU A 3 -42.02 44.71 83.44
CA LEU A 3 -41.74 43.80 82.31
C LEU A 3 -41.12 44.45 81.06
N THR A 4 -39.98 43.85 80.67
CA THR A 4 -39.31 43.84 79.35
C THR A 4 -38.58 45.11 78.93
N ARG A 5 -37.39 45.07 78.31
CA ARG A 5 -37.05 44.28 77.12
C ARG A 5 -35.52 44.22 76.93
N HIS A 6 -34.92 43.04 77.05
CA HIS A 6 -33.58 42.79 76.55
C HIS A 6 -33.64 42.66 75.02
N HIS A 7 -32.94 43.51 74.29
CA HIS A 7 -32.73 43.36 72.86
C HIS A 7 -31.64 42.31 72.61
N THR A 8 -32.06 41.20 72.01
CA THR A 8 -31.22 40.15 71.45
C THR A 8 -30.55 40.64 70.18
N PHE A 9 -29.22 40.74 70.18
CA PHE A 9 -28.42 41.05 69.00
C PHE A 9 -28.06 39.73 68.31
N THR A 10 -28.96 39.22 67.48
CA THR A 10 -28.71 38.05 66.62
C THR A 10 -27.88 38.47 65.41
N ARG A 11 -26.58 38.11 65.40
CA ARG A 11 -25.73 38.15 64.21
C ARG A 11 -26.07 36.96 63.30
N PRO A 12 -26.48 37.15 62.04
CA PRO A 12 -26.65 36.03 61.12
C PRO A 12 -25.30 35.58 60.58
N ILE A 13 -24.92 34.38 61.01
CA ILE A 13 -24.37 33.25 60.26
C ILE A 13 -23.79 33.59 58.86
N ILE A 14 -22.49 33.37 58.76
CA ILE A 14 -21.68 33.27 57.55
C ILE A 14 -22.27 32.17 56.65
N LEU A 15 -22.97 32.54 55.58
CA LEU A 15 -23.24 31.63 54.46
C LEU A 15 -22.10 31.80 53.45
N GLY A 16 -20.99 31.11 53.72
CA GLY A 16 -19.88 31.00 52.78
C GLY A 16 -20.35 30.19 51.58
N LEU A 17 -20.76 30.89 50.52
CA LEU A 17 -21.02 30.31 49.21
C LEU A 17 -19.68 29.79 48.67
N THR A 18 -19.41 28.49 48.88
CA THR A 18 -18.32 27.77 48.25
C THR A 18 -18.57 27.69 46.76
N ILE A 19 -18.16 28.73 46.04
CA ILE A 19 -18.02 28.73 44.59
C ILE A 19 -16.90 27.73 44.28
N VAL A 20 -17.27 26.48 44.02
CA VAL A 20 -16.39 25.47 43.43
C VAL A 20 -16.19 25.87 41.96
N LEU A 21 -15.33 26.85 41.74
CA LEU A 21 -14.69 27.07 40.44
C LEU A 21 -13.67 25.94 40.30
N LEU A 22 -14.02 24.89 39.56
CA LEU A 22 -13.05 23.99 38.99
C LEU A 22 -12.61 24.59 37.65
N PRO A 23 -11.49 25.33 37.56
CA PRO A 23 -10.88 25.61 36.27
C PRO A 23 -10.19 24.31 35.83
N ALA A 24 -10.93 23.39 35.25
CA ALA A 24 -10.34 22.29 34.49
C ALA A 24 -9.88 22.82 33.12
N CYS A 25 -9.06 23.87 33.10
CA CYS A 25 -8.22 24.15 31.95
C CYS A 25 -7.06 23.16 32.02
N GLN A 26 -7.19 22.00 31.36
CA GLN A 26 -6.05 21.14 31.12
C GLN A 26 -5.01 21.96 30.37
N LEU A 27 -3.95 22.35 31.08
CA LEU A 27 -2.81 23.05 30.51
C LEU A 27 -2.12 22.08 29.55
N VAL A 28 -2.37 22.22 28.25
CA VAL A 28 -1.66 21.46 27.22
C VAL A 28 -0.21 21.93 27.23
N LYS A 29 0.68 21.12 27.82
CA LYS A 29 2.13 21.39 27.76
C LYS A 29 2.59 21.18 26.33
N VAL A 30 2.86 22.28 25.63
CA VAL A 30 3.51 22.24 24.32
C VAL A 30 4.95 21.79 24.54
N LYS A 31 5.31 20.64 23.99
CA LYS A 31 6.68 20.15 23.98
C LYS A 31 7.31 20.53 22.64
N GLU A 32 8.37 21.34 22.69
CA GLU A 32 9.19 21.60 21.51
C GLU A 32 9.98 20.33 21.15
N ASN A 33 9.75 19.83 19.94
CA ASN A 33 10.54 18.75 19.35
C ASN A 33 11.58 19.36 18.40
N ASN A 34 12.74 18.73 18.25
CA ASN A 34 13.70 19.17 17.25
C ASN A 34 13.17 18.91 15.82
N ILE A 35 13.64 19.68 14.85
CA ILE A 35 13.13 19.65 13.47
C ILE A 35 13.28 18.26 12.82
N HIS A 36 14.36 17.53 13.12
CA HIS A 36 14.59 16.18 12.60
C HIS A 36 13.53 15.19 13.08
N GLN A 37 13.16 15.23 14.37
CA GLN A 37 12.10 14.39 14.93
C GLN A 37 10.73 14.75 14.36
N ALA A 38 10.45 16.04 14.18
CA ALA A 38 9.20 16.50 13.58
C ALA A 38 9.05 16.06 12.11
N ILE A 39 10.11 16.17 11.32
CA ILE A 39 10.13 15.72 9.92
C ILE A 39 10.02 14.18 9.86
N ARG A 40 10.80 13.47 10.69
CA ARG A 40 10.76 12.01 10.76
C ARG A 40 9.35 11.51 11.06
N SER A 41 8.71 12.04 12.09
CA SER A 41 7.35 11.65 12.50
C SER A 41 6.32 11.88 11.40
N LYS A 42 6.51 12.88 10.54
CA LYS A 42 5.67 13.06 9.36
C LYS A 42 5.91 11.95 8.35
N SER A 43 7.16 11.66 8.00
CA SER A 43 7.49 10.62 7.00
C SER A 43 7.30 9.17 7.50
N GLU A 44 7.09 8.98 8.80
CA GLU A 44 7.00 7.68 9.44
C GLU A 44 5.70 6.98 9.05
N ASN A 45 5.86 5.76 8.57
CA ASN A 45 4.77 4.83 8.28
C ASN A 45 5.34 3.41 8.25
N ILE A 46 4.44 2.43 8.12
CA ILE A 46 4.80 1.01 8.20
C ILE A 46 5.89 0.60 7.19
N LEU A 47 5.99 1.28 6.05
CA LEU A 47 6.94 0.96 4.99
C LEU A 47 8.33 1.58 5.20
N THR A 48 8.43 2.68 5.95
CA THR A 48 9.68 3.43 6.11
C THR A 48 10.43 3.11 7.40
N HIS A 49 9.72 2.75 8.47
CA HIS A 49 10.30 2.58 9.80
C HIS A 49 9.82 1.34 10.56
N ASP A 50 9.08 0.42 9.91
CA ASP A 50 8.40 -0.72 10.55
C ASP A 50 7.50 -0.26 11.74
N GLN A 51 6.99 0.98 11.70
CA GLN A 51 6.16 1.61 12.73
C GLN A 51 4.93 2.24 12.07
N LEU A 52 3.77 2.18 12.72
CA LEU A 52 2.55 2.83 12.22
C LEU A 52 2.72 4.35 12.19
N SER A 53 2.14 5.00 11.20
CA SER A 53 2.13 6.46 11.09
C SER A 53 1.58 7.17 12.33
N ALA A 54 1.95 8.43 12.48
CA ALA A 54 1.48 9.26 13.60
C ALA A 54 -0.05 9.39 13.61
N GLU A 55 -0.69 9.45 12.45
CA GLU A 55 -2.14 9.52 12.28
C GLU A 55 -2.81 8.24 12.77
N THR A 56 -2.37 7.07 12.27
CA THR A 56 -2.91 5.77 12.71
C THR A 56 -2.67 5.56 14.21
N THR A 57 -1.49 5.91 14.71
CA THR A 57 -1.15 5.80 16.14
C THR A 57 -2.03 6.72 17.00
N SER A 58 -2.38 7.91 16.52
CA SER A 58 -3.26 8.85 17.24
C SER A 58 -4.69 8.31 17.30
N LEU A 59 -5.19 7.72 16.21
CA LEU A 59 -6.48 7.04 16.18
C LEU A 59 -6.53 5.86 17.16
N LEU A 60 -5.50 5.02 17.20
CA LEU A 60 -5.43 3.92 18.17
C LEU A 60 -5.46 4.43 19.62
N LYS A 61 -4.78 5.54 19.92
CA LYS A 61 -4.80 6.15 21.26
C LYS A 61 -6.19 6.64 21.66
N LEU A 62 -6.98 7.21 20.74
CA LEU A 62 -8.38 7.59 21.02
C LEU A 62 -9.21 6.37 21.44
N LEU A 63 -8.88 5.19 20.92
CA LEU A 63 -9.52 3.92 21.27
C LEU A 63 -8.91 3.23 22.49
N SER A 64 -7.99 3.89 23.19
CA SER A 64 -7.20 3.32 24.29
C SER A 64 -6.46 2.04 23.89
N LEU A 65 -5.95 1.99 22.66
CA LEU A 65 -5.15 0.89 22.10
C LEU A 65 -3.72 1.36 21.83
N THR A 66 -2.77 0.45 22.01
CA THR A 66 -1.40 0.62 21.51
C THR A 66 -1.21 -0.13 20.18
N PRO A 67 -0.21 0.25 19.35
CA PRO A 67 0.13 -0.51 18.14
C PRO A 67 0.41 -2.01 18.43
N GLN A 68 1.07 -2.31 19.54
CA GLN A 68 1.40 -3.68 19.94
C GLN A 68 0.16 -4.47 20.34
N GLN A 69 -0.75 -3.86 21.12
CA GLN A 69 -2.04 -4.48 21.45
C GLN A 69 -2.87 -4.72 20.19
N CYS A 70 -2.90 -3.73 19.29
CA CYS A 70 -3.63 -3.84 18.04
C CYS A 70 -3.09 -4.96 17.16
N SER A 71 -1.77 -5.13 17.05
CA SER A 71 -1.16 -6.23 16.29
C SER A 71 -1.41 -7.60 16.94
N ALA A 72 -1.34 -7.70 18.26
CA ALA A 72 -1.58 -8.95 18.99
C ALA A 72 -3.04 -9.41 18.92
N GLU A 73 -3.99 -8.48 18.98
CA GLU A 73 -5.44 -8.73 18.92
C GLU A 73 -6.07 -8.06 17.70
N PHE A 74 -5.56 -8.40 16.51
CA PHE A 74 -5.87 -7.72 15.26
C PHE A 74 -7.38 -7.59 14.98
N GLU A 75 -8.13 -8.69 15.03
CA GLU A 75 -9.58 -8.67 14.80
C GLU A 75 -10.35 -7.80 15.81
N THR A 76 -9.94 -7.85 17.08
CA THR A 76 -10.53 -6.99 18.13
C THR A 76 -10.23 -5.51 17.85
N CYS A 77 -9.01 -5.20 17.43
CA CYS A 77 -8.61 -3.85 17.06
C CYS A 77 -9.43 -3.32 15.88
N LEU A 78 -9.54 -4.10 14.81
CA LEU A 78 -10.33 -3.75 13.62
C LEU A 78 -11.80 -3.52 13.97
N LYS A 79 -12.40 -4.41 14.79
CA LYS A 79 -13.79 -4.27 15.23
C LYS A 79 -13.99 -2.97 16.01
N ARG A 80 -13.10 -2.65 16.96
CA ARG A 80 -13.17 -1.38 17.71
C ARG A 80 -13.11 -0.19 16.76
N LEU A 81 -12.13 -0.17 15.84
CA LEU A 81 -11.95 0.93 14.90
C LEU A 81 -13.17 1.10 13.95
N ASN A 82 -13.73 -0.01 13.45
CA ASN A 82 -14.91 0.01 12.58
C ASN A 82 -16.21 0.42 13.26
N THR A 83 -16.36 0.18 14.57
CA THR A 83 -17.57 0.55 15.33
C THR A 83 -17.62 2.03 15.74
N GLN A 84 -16.55 2.79 15.51
CA GLN A 84 -16.44 4.17 15.98
C GLN A 84 -17.01 5.15 14.96
N THR A 85 -18.10 5.81 15.34
CA THR A 85 -18.80 6.79 14.51
C THR A 85 -18.21 8.19 14.62
N ASP A 86 -17.49 8.48 15.70
CA ASP A 86 -16.94 9.80 15.99
C ASP A 86 -15.67 10.10 15.17
N ILE A 87 -15.09 9.07 14.55
CA ILE A 87 -13.94 9.17 13.66
C ILE A 87 -14.45 9.32 12.22
N ALA A 88 -13.90 10.30 11.49
CA ALA A 88 -14.23 10.50 10.08
C ALA A 88 -13.93 9.24 9.25
N ALA A 89 -14.81 8.95 8.28
CA ALA A 89 -14.73 7.69 7.54
C ALA A 89 -13.42 7.55 6.74
N ASP A 90 -12.91 8.65 6.19
CA ASP A 90 -11.65 8.67 5.44
C ASP A 90 -10.44 8.46 6.34
N GLU A 91 -10.37 9.12 7.51
CA GLU A 91 -9.33 8.85 8.52
C GLU A 91 -9.31 7.36 8.93
N ARG A 92 -10.51 6.80 9.17
CA ARG A 92 -10.69 5.41 9.53
C ARG A 92 -10.21 4.46 8.43
N TYR A 93 -10.61 4.67 7.17
CA TYR A 93 -10.20 3.81 6.06
C TYR A 93 -8.71 3.91 5.74
N ALA A 94 -8.12 5.10 5.88
CA ALA A 94 -6.67 5.26 5.77
C ALA A 94 -5.94 4.44 6.85
N ALA A 95 -6.38 4.53 8.12
CA ALA A 95 -5.79 3.75 9.21
C ALA A 95 -5.93 2.24 9.00
N LEU A 96 -7.12 1.77 8.58
CA LEU A 96 -7.36 0.36 8.28
C LEU A 96 -6.44 -0.13 7.15
N SER A 97 -6.26 0.67 6.09
CA SER A 97 -5.35 0.29 4.99
C SER A 97 -3.90 0.06 5.46
N GLU A 98 -3.41 0.87 6.40
CA GLU A 98 -2.08 0.75 6.97
C GLU A 98 -1.99 -0.42 7.96
N LEU A 99 -3.01 -0.64 8.79
CA LEU A 99 -3.08 -1.75 9.74
C LEU A 99 -3.06 -3.10 9.01
N TYR A 100 -3.85 -3.26 7.95
CA TYR A 100 -3.81 -4.46 7.12
C TYR A 100 -2.46 -4.63 6.42
N LEU A 101 -1.84 -3.55 5.95
CA LEU A 101 -0.50 -3.62 5.36
C LEU A 101 0.54 -4.09 6.37
N ALA A 102 0.50 -3.56 7.59
CA ALA A 102 1.37 -3.97 8.69
C ALA A 102 1.20 -5.45 9.03
N GLN A 103 -0.04 -5.90 9.16
CA GLN A 103 -0.35 -7.30 9.42
C GLN A 103 0.16 -8.20 8.29
N ALA A 104 -0.06 -7.81 7.03
CA ALA A 104 0.37 -8.58 5.86
C ALA A 104 1.89 -8.73 5.81
N LEU A 105 2.63 -7.65 6.08
CA LEU A 105 4.08 -7.63 6.13
C LEU A 105 4.62 -8.49 7.28
N GLU A 106 4.04 -8.39 8.47
CA GLU A 106 4.45 -9.20 9.62
C GLU A 106 4.22 -10.68 9.39
N LEU A 107 3.05 -11.07 8.87
CA LEU A 107 2.77 -12.45 8.48
C LEU A 107 3.76 -12.95 7.43
N SER A 108 4.09 -12.12 6.42
CA SER A 108 5.02 -12.51 5.35
C SER A 108 6.46 -12.75 5.84
N LYS A 109 6.88 -12.10 6.94
CA LYS A 109 8.22 -12.22 7.54
C LYS A 109 8.38 -13.50 8.38
N GLN A 110 7.29 -14.17 8.76
CA GLN A 110 7.38 -15.38 9.58
C GLN A 110 8.18 -16.47 8.87
N HIS A 111 9.02 -17.19 9.63
CA HIS A 111 9.97 -18.18 9.09
C HIS A 111 9.27 -19.24 8.21
N ASN A 112 8.12 -19.73 8.67
CA ASN A 112 7.31 -20.72 7.96
C ASN A 112 6.83 -20.20 6.59
N CYS A 113 6.59 -18.89 6.45
CA CYS A 113 6.17 -18.27 5.20
C CYS A 113 7.33 -18.05 4.24
N THR A 114 8.54 -17.86 4.75
CA THR A 114 9.74 -17.63 3.92
C THR A 114 10.18 -18.92 3.24
N HIS A 115 10.03 -20.07 3.92
CA HIS A 115 10.41 -21.39 3.41
C HIS A 115 9.26 -22.22 2.81
N ALA A 116 8.03 -21.69 2.84
CA ALA A 116 6.88 -22.34 2.22
C ALA A 116 7.17 -22.72 0.75
N GLN A 117 7.07 -24.02 0.46
CA GLN A 117 7.17 -24.55 -0.90
C GLN A 117 5.90 -24.22 -1.69
N PRO A 118 6.01 -23.98 -3.02
CA PRO A 118 4.84 -23.94 -3.90
C PRO A 118 4.04 -25.25 -3.73
N HIS A 119 2.73 -25.16 -3.54
CA HIS A 119 1.81 -26.30 -3.38
C HIS A 119 1.90 -27.14 -2.09
N SER A 120 2.51 -26.63 -1.01
CA SER A 120 2.35 -27.24 0.32
C SER A 120 0.92 -27.02 0.83
N GLU A 121 0.24 -28.10 1.24
CA GLU A 121 -1.13 -28.09 1.78
C GLU A 121 -1.27 -27.26 3.08
N ASN A 122 -0.15 -26.88 3.73
CA ASN A 122 -0.13 -26.15 5.00
C ASN A 122 0.55 -24.77 4.89
N ASN A 123 0.19 -23.97 3.88
CA ASN A 123 0.72 -22.60 3.72
C ASN A 123 -0.19 -21.52 4.34
N HIS A 124 -0.84 -21.81 5.46
CA HIS A 124 -1.83 -20.92 6.12
C HIS A 124 -1.36 -19.46 6.27
N CYS A 125 -0.10 -19.24 6.63
CA CYS A 125 0.41 -17.89 6.81
C CYS A 125 0.54 -17.08 5.50
N LEU A 126 0.77 -17.77 4.37
CA LEU A 126 0.83 -17.16 3.04
C LEU A 126 -0.58 -16.74 2.59
N GLU A 127 -1.58 -17.56 2.93
CA GLU A 127 -2.99 -17.27 2.71
C GLU A 127 -3.47 -16.06 3.51
N GLN A 128 -3.15 -16.03 4.81
CA GLN A 128 -3.48 -14.90 5.69
C GLN A 128 -2.79 -13.61 5.24
N SER A 129 -1.52 -13.71 4.82
CA SER A 129 -0.78 -12.55 4.31
C SER A 129 -1.39 -12.04 2.99
N LEU A 130 -1.78 -12.94 2.08
CA LEU A 130 -2.49 -12.60 0.84
C LEU A 130 -3.82 -11.88 1.12
N GLU A 131 -4.62 -12.39 2.06
CA GLU A 131 -5.88 -11.77 2.46
C GLU A 131 -5.66 -10.39 3.09
N ALA A 132 -4.63 -10.23 3.92
CA ALA A 132 -4.30 -8.94 4.51
C ALA A 132 -3.80 -7.92 3.46
N PHE A 133 -3.00 -8.34 2.46
CA PHE A 133 -2.65 -7.47 1.33
C PHE A 133 -3.87 -7.07 0.49
N ASP A 134 -4.79 -8.01 0.24
CA ASP A 134 -6.05 -7.75 -0.46
C ASP A 134 -6.91 -6.72 0.30
N GLN A 135 -7.03 -6.85 1.62
CA GLN A 135 -7.75 -5.88 2.45
C GLN A 135 -7.07 -4.52 2.44
N SER A 136 -5.74 -4.46 2.60
CA SER A 136 -4.99 -3.20 2.50
C SER A 136 -5.23 -2.50 1.16
N LEU A 137 -5.23 -3.25 0.06
CA LEU A 137 -5.54 -2.76 -1.28
C LEU A 137 -6.96 -2.16 -1.35
N ARG A 138 -7.97 -2.89 -0.87
CA ARG A 138 -9.38 -2.46 -0.91
C ARG A 138 -9.65 -1.22 -0.06
N TYR A 139 -9.12 -1.17 1.16
CA TYR A 139 -9.25 0.01 2.02
C TYR A 139 -8.52 1.23 1.43
N SER A 140 -7.33 1.02 0.84
CA SER A 140 -6.63 2.10 0.14
C SER A 140 -7.42 2.60 -1.06
N TYR A 141 -8.01 1.69 -1.85
CA TYR A 141 -8.87 2.05 -2.98
C TYR A 141 -10.09 2.86 -2.52
N VAL A 142 -10.78 2.44 -1.46
CA VAL A 142 -11.95 3.17 -0.92
C VAL A 142 -11.54 4.57 -0.48
N TYR A 143 -10.44 4.71 0.27
CA TYR A 143 -9.94 6.01 0.71
C TYR A 143 -9.62 6.92 -0.48
N LEU A 144 -8.93 6.39 -1.49
CA LEU A 144 -8.49 7.16 -2.64
C LEU A 144 -9.67 7.52 -3.56
N PHE A 145 -10.61 6.62 -3.84
CA PHE A 145 -11.55 6.80 -4.97
C PHE A 145 -13.03 6.88 -4.60
N LYS A 146 -13.40 6.59 -3.34
CA LYS A 146 -14.81 6.55 -2.90
C LYS A 146 -15.17 7.60 -1.85
N MET A 147 -14.19 8.35 -1.35
CA MET A 147 -14.43 9.45 -0.40
C MET A 147 -14.98 10.69 -1.10
N GLN A 148 -15.72 11.53 -0.37
CA GLN A 148 -16.48 12.66 -0.94
C GLN A 148 -15.60 13.72 -1.61
N GLU A 149 -14.34 13.83 -1.22
CA GLU A 149 -13.37 14.68 -1.89
C GLU A 149 -12.51 13.85 -2.84
N SER A 150 -12.52 14.22 -4.12
CA SER A 150 -11.67 13.56 -5.11
C SER A 150 -10.17 13.70 -4.76
N PRO A 151 -9.31 12.75 -5.15
CA PRO A 151 -7.87 12.87 -4.92
C PRO A 151 -7.27 14.17 -5.44
N SER A 152 -7.76 14.66 -6.58
CA SER A 152 -7.27 15.85 -7.27
C SER A 152 -7.65 17.16 -6.57
N THR A 153 -8.64 17.16 -5.67
CA THR A 153 -9.01 18.34 -4.87
C THR A 153 -8.21 18.48 -3.58
N ARG A 154 -7.51 17.41 -3.14
CA ARG A 154 -6.68 17.38 -1.93
C ARG A 154 -5.22 17.70 -2.25
N VAL A 155 -4.95 18.94 -2.65
CA VAL A 155 -3.59 19.34 -3.05
C VAL A 155 -2.67 19.33 -1.82
N PHE A 156 -1.63 18.48 -1.85
CA PHE A 156 -0.59 18.29 -0.83
C PHE A 156 -1.00 17.56 0.47
N ASP A 157 -1.99 16.67 0.42
CA ASP A 157 -2.27 15.80 1.57
C ASP A 157 -1.21 14.69 1.70
N GLN A 158 -0.41 14.79 2.77
CA GLN A 158 0.59 13.79 3.11
C GLN A 158 -0.04 12.41 3.38
N ARG A 159 -1.24 12.37 3.96
CA ARG A 159 -1.93 11.12 4.23
C ARG A 159 -2.31 10.42 2.94
N GLN A 160 -2.75 11.18 1.94
CA GLN A 160 -3.01 10.65 0.60
C GLN A 160 -1.74 10.06 -0.03
N MET A 161 -0.58 10.70 0.13
CA MET A 161 0.70 10.15 -0.36
C MET A 161 1.05 8.82 0.32
N HIS A 162 0.83 8.71 1.64
CA HIS A 162 1.01 7.46 2.38
C HIS A 162 0.05 6.37 1.86
N VAL A 163 -1.25 6.66 1.76
CA VAL A 163 -2.25 5.67 1.32
C VAL A 163 -2.05 5.24 -0.14
N ARG A 164 -1.61 6.15 -1.01
CA ARG A 164 -1.18 5.79 -2.38
C ARG A 164 -0.02 4.80 -2.36
N THR A 165 0.96 5.01 -1.49
CA THR A 165 2.09 4.08 -1.35
C THR A 165 1.62 2.74 -0.79
N PHE A 166 0.69 2.74 0.17
CA PHE A 166 0.08 1.51 0.70
C PHE A 166 -0.63 0.73 -0.40
N TYR A 167 -1.44 1.39 -1.22
CA TYR A 167 -2.08 0.80 -2.40
C TYR A 167 -1.06 0.15 -3.34
N ASN A 168 -0.02 0.89 -3.76
CA ASN A 168 0.98 0.41 -4.71
C ASN A 168 1.74 -0.81 -4.16
N VAL A 169 2.16 -0.75 -2.89
CA VAL A 169 2.88 -1.87 -2.26
C VAL A 169 1.97 -3.07 -2.03
N ALA A 170 0.74 -2.86 -1.55
CA ALA A 170 -0.22 -3.93 -1.32
C ALA A 170 -0.53 -4.69 -2.61
N LEU A 171 -0.78 -3.99 -3.72
CA LEU A 171 -1.02 -4.62 -5.03
C LEU A 171 0.24 -5.32 -5.57
N SER A 172 1.44 -4.72 -5.45
CA SER A 172 2.70 -5.35 -5.87
C SER A 172 2.96 -6.66 -5.09
N ARG A 173 2.72 -6.64 -3.77
CA ARG A 173 2.88 -7.82 -2.91
C ARG A 173 1.81 -8.87 -3.15
N LEU A 174 0.56 -8.47 -3.36
CA LEU A 174 -0.55 -9.38 -3.72
C LEU A 174 -0.24 -10.15 -5.01
N ILE A 175 0.16 -9.46 -6.08
CA ILE A 175 0.50 -10.08 -7.37
C ILE A 175 1.70 -11.03 -7.22
N THR A 176 2.77 -10.59 -6.58
CA THR A 176 4.01 -11.38 -6.45
C THR A 176 3.83 -12.58 -5.52
N MET A 177 3.03 -12.47 -4.46
CA MET A 177 2.69 -13.60 -3.60
C MET A 177 1.72 -14.56 -4.26
N ALA A 178 0.74 -14.09 -5.01
CA ALA A 178 -0.16 -14.95 -5.77
C ALA A 178 0.60 -15.75 -6.85
N TYR A 179 1.60 -15.14 -7.51
CA TYR A 179 2.52 -15.88 -8.39
C TYR A 179 3.31 -16.95 -7.62
N ARG A 180 3.71 -16.68 -6.38
CA ARG A 180 4.43 -17.66 -5.55
C ARG A 180 3.55 -18.82 -5.13
N THR A 181 2.26 -18.60 -4.87
CA THR A 181 1.31 -19.65 -4.50
C THR A 181 0.88 -20.48 -5.70
N GLN A 182 0.68 -19.82 -6.84
CA GLN A 182 0.24 -20.42 -8.09
C GLN A 182 1.10 -19.87 -9.25
N PRO A 183 2.29 -20.46 -9.49
CA PRO A 183 3.16 -20.04 -10.59
C PRO A 183 2.47 -20.23 -11.95
N PHE A 184 2.67 -19.27 -12.83
CA PHE A 184 2.12 -19.29 -14.19
C PHE A 184 3.20 -18.96 -15.23
N HIS A 185 3.19 -19.68 -16.35
CA HIS A 185 4.15 -19.46 -17.45
C HIS A 185 3.68 -18.38 -18.44
N GLN A 186 2.42 -17.95 -18.34
CA GLN A 186 1.81 -16.89 -19.14
C GLN A 186 0.91 -16.09 -18.21
N VAL A 187 0.73 -14.78 -18.47
CA VAL A 187 -0.18 -13.97 -17.66
C VAL A 187 -1.59 -14.58 -17.75
N PRO A 188 -2.18 -15.03 -16.63
CA PRO A 188 -3.50 -15.64 -16.67
C PRO A 188 -4.56 -14.56 -16.86
N ALA A 189 -5.69 -14.89 -17.48
CA ALA A 189 -6.83 -13.98 -17.60
C ALA A 189 -7.51 -13.72 -16.24
N GLN A 190 -7.27 -14.59 -15.26
CA GLN A 190 -7.80 -14.49 -13.91
C GLN A 190 -6.73 -14.91 -12.89
N LEU A 191 -6.69 -14.20 -11.77
CA LEU A 191 -5.84 -14.50 -10.63
C LEU A 191 -6.72 -14.76 -9.41
N ASN A 192 -6.55 -15.92 -8.78
CA ASN A 192 -7.33 -16.28 -7.59
C ASN A 192 -6.53 -15.93 -6.34
N VAL A 193 -7.14 -15.16 -5.45
CA VAL A 193 -6.62 -14.84 -4.12
C VAL A 193 -7.63 -15.37 -3.11
N GLN A 194 -7.35 -16.55 -2.57
CA GLN A 194 -8.30 -17.25 -1.70
C GLN A 194 -9.66 -17.44 -2.39
N GLN A 195 -10.72 -16.89 -1.81
CA GLN A 195 -12.09 -16.95 -2.32
C GLN A 195 -12.43 -15.78 -3.27
N ARG A 196 -11.47 -14.89 -3.53
CA ARG A 196 -11.65 -13.68 -4.34
C ARG A 196 -11.02 -13.85 -5.71
N GLN A 197 -11.75 -13.43 -6.73
CA GLN A 197 -11.30 -13.48 -8.11
C GLN A 197 -10.88 -12.08 -8.58
N TYR A 198 -9.71 -12.02 -9.22
CA TYR A 198 -9.23 -10.86 -9.94
C TYR A 198 -9.21 -11.16 -11.43
N ILE A 199 -9.79 -10.28 -12.24
CA ILE A 199 -9.66 -10.34 -13.71
C ILE A 199 -8.38 -9.61 -14.09
N VAL A 200 -7.57 -10.17 -14.97
CA VAL A 200 -6.33 -9.53 -15.43
C VAL A 200 -6.53 -9.02 -16.85
N ASN A 201 -6.32 -7.72 -17.02
CA ASN A 201 -6.46 -7.02 -18.30
C ASN A 201 -5.08 -6.61 -18.84
N LEU A 202 -4.85 -6.93 -20.12
CA LEU A 202 -3.61 -6.70 -20.85
C LEU A 202 -3.78 -5.71 -22.01
N GLU A 203 -4.90 -5.00 -22.10
CA GLU A 203 -5.19 -4.03 -23.18
C GLU A 203 -4.05 -3.02 -23.35
N HIS A 204 -3.50 -2.55 -22.23
CA HIS A 204 -2.43 -1.56 -22.18
C HIS A 204 -1.00 -2.16 -22.20
N TYR A 205 -0.89 -3.49 -22.29
CA TYR A 205 0.39 -4.21 -22.44
C TYR A 205 0.21 -5.58 -23.13
N PRO A 206 -0.28 -5.62 -24.40
CA PRO A 206 -0.65 -6.86 -25.08
C PRO A 206 0.54 -7.80 -25.33
N GLU A 207 1.77 -7.27 -25.44
CA GLU A 207 2.97 -8.07 -25.69
C GLU A 207 3.21 -9.13 -24.61
N LEU A 208 2.81 -8.85 -23.35
CA LEU A 208 2.96 -9.79 -22.21
C LEU A 208 2.21 -11.11 -22.44
N LYS A 209 1.12 -11.11 -23.22
CA LYS A 209 0.33 -12.32 -23.51
C LYS A 209 1.15 -13.40 -24.21
N SER A 210 2.13 -12.99 -25.01
CA SER A 210 2.99 -13.89 -25.81
C SER A 210 4.25 -14.35 -25.09
N LYS A 211 4.56 -13.78 -23.91
CA LYS A 211 5.82 -14.02 -23.22
C LYS A 211 5.73 -15.20 -22.27
N THR A 212 6.77 -16.04 -22.25
CA THR A 212 6.94 -17.07 -21.23
C THR A 212 7.56 -16.46 -19.98
N ILE A 213 6.77 -16.45 -18.91
CA ILE A 213 7.13 -15.91 -17.59
C ILE A 213 7.94 -16.96 -16.83
N ASP A 214 9.11 -16.54 -16.37
CA ASP A 214 10.01 -17.29 -15.51
C ASP A 214 9.84 -16.86 -14.04
N ARG A 215 9.65 -15.56 -13.81
CA ARG A 215 9.49 -15.00 -12.48
C ARG A 215 8.74 -13.67 -12.49
N VAL A 216 7.99 -13.39 -11.42
CA VAL A 216 7.41 -12.08 -11.15
C VAL A 216 8.04 -11.52 -9.88
N GLN A 217 8.56 -10.29 -9.92
CA GLN A 217 9.26 -9.68 -8.78
C GLN A 217 8.84 -8.23 -8.57
N SER A 218 8.59 -7.86 -7.32
CA SER A 218 8.40 -6.47 -6.95
C SER A 218 9.67 -5.67 -7.19
N SER A 219 9.57 -4.52 -7.87
CA SER A 219 10.70 -3.61 -8.09
C SER A 219 11.19 -2.97 -6.79
N TYR A 220 10.33 -2.88 -5.76
CA TYR A 220 10.72 -2.43 -4.43
C TYR A 220 11.84 -3.27 -3.79
N ASN A 221 12.07 -4.49 -4.26
CA ASN A 221 13.16 -5.37 -3.79
C ASN A 221 14.33 -5.47 -4.79
N LEU A 222 14.31 -4.72 -5.89
CA LEU A 222 15.36 -4.74 -6.90
C LEU A 222 16.27 -3.54 -6.72
N ASN A 223 17.57 -3.82 -6.61
CA ASN A 223 18.62 -2.80 -6.60
C ASN A 223 19.50 -2.98 -7.82
N PHE A 224 19.85 -1.87 -8.46
CA PHE A 224 20.75 -1.84 -9.59
C PHE A 224 22.16 -1.49 -9.13
N SER A 225 23.10 -2.42 -9.31
CA SER A 225 24.52 -2.09 -9.24
C SER A 225 24.98 -1.48 -10.57
N GLY A 226 25.91 -0.52 -10.51
CA GLY A 226 26.53 0.07 -11.70
C GLY A 226 25.78 1.25 -12.33
N PHE A 227 24.64 1.67 -11.78
CA PHE A 227 23.92 2.87 -12.21
C PHE A 227 23.88 3.90 -11.08
N TYR A 228 24.20 5.16 -11.41
CA TYR A 228 24.15 6.26 -10.44
C TYR A 228 22.74 6.84 -10.26
N GLN A 229 21.88 6.69 -11.26
CA GLN A 229 20.51 7.20 -11.26
C GLN A 229 19.58 6.22 -11.99
N VAL A 230 18.43 5.96 -11.37
CA VAL A 230 17.32 5.22 -11.99
C VAL A 230 16.13 6.17 -12.07
N ASN A 231 15.50 6.26 -13.24
CA ASN A 231 14.36 7.15 -13.42
C ASN A 231 13.09 6.45 -12.92
N ARG A 232 12.48 7.02 -11.88
CA ARG A 232 11.20 6.57 -11.33
C ARG A 232 10.20 7.69 -11.45
N GLN A 233 9.04 7.37 -12.03
CA GLN A 233 7.92 8.29 -12.09
C GLN A 233 7.01 8.03 -10.90
N ASP A 234 6.84 9.04 -10.04
CA ASP A 234 5.86 8.99 -8.97
C ASP A 234 4.44 9.01 -9.54
N GLY A 235 3.56 8.16 -9.01
CA GLY A 235 2.20 8.06 -9.50
C GLY A 235 1.39 6.97 -8.81
N LEU A 236 0.29 6.62 -9.44
CA LEU A 236 -0.56 5.50 -9.03
C LEU A 236 -0.20 4.24 -9.84
N GLY A 237 -0.05 3.13 -9.13
CA GLY A 237 0.20 1.83 -9.73
C GLY A 237 1.29 1.06 -9.00
N ALA A 238 1.09 -0.25 -8.86
CA ALA A 238 2.10 -1.15 -8.35
C ALA A 238 3.16 -1.39 -9.42
N GLU A 239 4.42 -1.14 -9.08
CA GLU A 239 5.55 -1.47 -9.94
C GLU A 239 6.10 -2.87 -9.63
N PHE A 240 6.38 -3.62 -10.70
CA PHE A 240 7.04 -4.92 -10.64
C PHE A 240 7.69 -5.26 -11.99
N VAL A 241 8.48 -6.32 -11.99
CA VAL A 241 9.20 -6.82 -13.15
C VAL A 241 8.76 -8.25 -13.44
N VAL A 242 8.35 -8.48 -14.68
CA VAL A 242 8.13 -9.80 -15.26
C VAL A 242 9.43 -10.24 -15.92
N VAL A 243 10.05 -11.27 -15.36
CA VAL A 243 11.25 -11.89 -15.91
C VAL A 243 10.83 -12.96 -16.89
N THR A 244 11.26 -12.85 -18.14
CA THR A 244 11.05 -13.86 -19.17
C THR A 244 12.20 -14.86 -19.19
N LYS A 245 11.97 -16.01 -19.83
CA LYS A 245 13.03 -16.98 -20.09
C LYS A 245 14.19 -16.32 -20.86
N ALA A 246 15.42 -16.59 -20.44
CA ALA A 246 16.61 -16.11 -21.13
C ALA A 246 16.87 -16.90 -22.41
N ASP A 247 17.32 -16.21 -23.45
CA ASP A 247 17.87 -16.88 -24.62
C ASP A 247 19.22 -17.53 -24.29
N PRO A 248 19.53 -18.69 -24.88
CA PRO A 248 20.83 -19.31 -24.70
C PRO A 248 21.95 -18.40 -25.22
N ILE A 249 23.03 -18.28 -24.44
CA ILE A 249 24.21 -17.51 -24.84
C ILE A 249 24.96 -18.33 -25.90
N HIS A 250 25.02 -17.82 -27.13
CA HIS A 250 25.84 -18.38 -28.18
C HIS A 250 27.25 -17.80 -28.13
N LYS A 251 28.27 -18.66 -28.07
CA LYS A 251 29.67 -18.25 -28.15
C LYS A 251 30.02 -18.07 -29.63
N ASN A 252 30.29 -16.83 -30.02
CA ASN A 252 30.67 -16.50 -31.39
C ASN A 252 32.16 -16.21 -31.48
N ASP A 253 32.75 -16.56 -32.62
CA ASP A 253 34.12 -16.17 -32.95
C ASP A 253 34.22 -14.65 -33.18
N PHE A 254 35.43 -14.13 -33.05
CA PHE A 254 35.69 -12.71 -33.27
C PHE A 254 35.41 -12.32 -34.72
N ILE A 255 34.59 -11.28 -34.91
CA ILE A 255 34.22 -10.74 -36.22
C ILE A 255 34.66 -9.28 -36.27
N LEU A 256 35.37 -8.90 -37.33
CA LEU A 256 35.95 -7.56 -37.50
C LEU A 256 34.88 -6.48 -37.76
N ASP A 257 33.87 -6.79 -38.59
CA ASP A 257 32.74 -5.91 -38.87
C ASP A 257 31.40 -6.64 -38.61
N PRO A 258 30.85 -6.51 -37.39
CA PRO A 258 29.59 -7.14 -37.02
C PRO A 258 28.38 -6.62 -37.82
N ILE A 259 28.41 -5.37 -38.27
CA ILE A 259 27.25 -4.75 -38.95
C ILE A 259 27.07 -5.41 -40.32
N SER A 260 28.14 -5.51 -41.10
CA SER A 260 28.11 -6.18 -42.40
C SER A 260 27.88 -7.69 -42.25
N PHE A 261 28.54 -8.33 -41.27
CA PHE A 261 28.42 -9.78 -41.05
C PHE A 261 27.00 -10.23 -40.68
N TYR A 262 26.26 -9.43 -39.90
CA TYR A 262 24.89 -9.74 -39.49
C TYR A 262 23.82 -9.04 -40.34
N GLN A 263 24.17 -8.42 -41.47
CA GLN A 263 23.20 -7.65 -42.28
C GLN A 263 22.01 -8.50 -42.76
N ASN A 264 22.25 -9.78 -43.06
CA ASN A 264 21.24 -10.71 -43.59
C ASN A 264 20.98 -11.93 -42.68
N GLN A 265 21.42 -11.88 -41.43
CA GLN A 265 21.28 -12.99 -40.48
C GLN A 265 21.08 -12.47 -39.06
N THR A 266 20.40 -13.25 -38.22
CA THR A 266 20.13 -12.84 -36.84
C THR A 266 21.43 -12.65 -36.07
N ASN A 267 21.60 -11.49 -35.41
CA ASN A 267 22.73 -11.26 -34.54
C ASN A 267 22.49 -11.96 -33.19
N PRO A 268 23.25 -13.02 -32.87
CA PRO A 268 23.08 -13.79 -31.63
C PRO A 268 23.44 -13.02 -30.35
N ASN A 269 24.02 -11.81 -30.47
CA ASN A 269 24.28 -10.92 -29.32
C ASN A 269 23.16 -9.92 -29.06
N ILE A 270 22.16 -9.84 -29.96
CA ILE A 270 20.96 -9.01 -29.76
C ILE A 270 19.89 -9.91 -29.15
N HIS A 271 19.58 -9.66 -27.89
CA HIS A 271 18.57 -10.41 -27.15
C HIS A 271 17.29 -9.58 -27.00
N PRO A 272 16.12 -10.21 -26.91
CA PRO A 272 14.93 -9.54 -26.42
C PRO A 272 15.13 -9.16 -24.94
N ALA A 273 14.43 -8.11 -24.51
CA ALA A 273 14.46 -7.70 -23.10
C ALA A 273 13.95 -8.85 -22.21
N ARG A 274 14.80 -9.29 -21.27
CA ARG A 274 14.47 -10.35 -20.31
C ARG A 274 13.61 -9.84 -19.15
N TYR A 275 13.88 -8.62 -18.71
CA TYR A 275 13.19 -8.00 -17.60
C TYR A 275 12.19 -6.99 -18.19
N LEU A 276 10.91 -7.29 -18.04
CA LEU A 276 9.84 -6.44 -18.54
C LEU A 276 9.23 -5.68 -17.37
N SER A 277 9.36 -4.37 -17.41
CA SER A 277 8.82 -3.45 -16.43
C SER A 277 7.32 -3.38 -16.60
N VAL A 278 6.57 -3.55 -15.51
CA VAL A 278 5.10 -3.56 -15.53
C VAL A 278 4.60 -2.67 -14.41
N THR A 279 3.62 -1.84 -14.74
CA THR A 279 2.79 -1.13 -13.76
C THR A 279 1.43 -1.81 -13.71
N ALA A 280 0.91 -2.12 -12.52
CA ALA A 280 -0.46 -2.58 -12.36
C ALA A 280 -1.32 -1.54 -11.63
N ALA A 281 -2.57 -1.41 -12.05
CA ALA A 281 -3.60 -0.75 -11.25
C ALA A 281 -4.77 -1.72 -11.06
N ALA A 282 -5.38 -1.67 -9.89
CA ALA A 282 -6.53 -2.49 -9.52
C ALA A 282 -7.74 -1.64 -9.15
N GLN A 283 -8.89 -1.95 -9.73
CA GLN A 283 -10.17 -1.31 -9.44
C GLN A 283 -11.33 -2.30 -9.54
N PRO A 284 -12.48 -2.06 -8.88
CA PRO A 284 -13.68 -2.85 -9.10
C PRO A 284 -14.10 -2.82 -10.57
N LEU A 285 -14.44 -3.98 -11.12
CA LEU A 285 -14.92 -4.12 -12.51
C LEU A 285 -16.19 -3.28 -12.75
N ASN A 286 -17.03 -3.13 -11.73
CA ASN A 286 -18.14 -2.19 -11.72
C ASN A 286 -17.73 -0.93 -10.92
N PRO A 287 -17.49 0.22 -11.58
CA PRO A 287 -17.11 1.47 -10.90
C PRO A 287 -18.14 1.96 -9.90
N GLU A 288 -19.42 1.59 -10.04
CA GLU A 288 -20.52 1.97 -9.14
C GLU A 288 -20.66 1.05 -7.92
N SER A 289 -19.74 0.09 -7.74
CA SER A 289 -19.76 -0.80 -6.56
C SER A 289 -19.78 0.01 -5.26
N SER A 290 -20.63 -0.41 -4.32
CA SER A 290 -20.73 0.23 -3.01
C SER A 290 -19.45 0.04 -2.20
N ILE A 291 -19.19 0.93 -1.24
CA ILE A 291 -18.04 0.79 -0.32
C ILE A 291 -18.09 -0.57 0.40
N GLU A 292 -19.27 -1.00 0.83
CA GLU A 292 -19.44 -2.27 1.52
C GLU A 292 -19.05 -3.45 0.62
N ASP A 293 -19.52 -3.47 -0.64
CA ASP A 293 -19.21 -4.54 -1.60
C ASP A 293 -17.72 -4.58 -1.96
N VAL A 294 -17.07 -3.41 -2.00
CA VAL A 294 -15.63 -3.33 -2.18
C VAL A 294 -14.89 -3.96 -1.00
N LEU A 295 -15.26 -3.63 0.24
CA LEU A 295 -14.53 -4.09 1.44
C LEU A 295 -14.83 -5.55 1.83
N ASN A 296 -16.07 -6.01 1.63
CA ASN A 296 -16.48 -7.39 1.97
C ASN A 296 -16.06 -8.44 0.92
N GLY A 297 -15.48 -8.02 -0.20
CA GLY A 297 -15.00 -8.91 -1.25
C GLY A 297 -16.06 -9.34 -2.29
N LYS A 298 -17.29 -8.80 -2.24
CA LYS A 298 -18.33 -9.07 -3.26
C LYS A 298 -18.01 -8.43 -4.60
N ALA A 299 -17.35 -7.26 -4.60
CA ALA A 299 -16.91 -6.62 -5.82
C ALA A 299 -15.71 -7.36 -6.41
N ILE A 300 -15.87 -7.85 -7.65
CA ILE A 300 -14.79 -8.41 -8.47
C ILE A 300 -13.88 -7.26 -8.89
N PHE A 301 -12.57 -7.43 -8.73
CA PHE A 301 -11.57 -6.45 -9.14
C PHE A 301 -10.96 -6.84 -10.48
N GLU A 302 -10.66 -5.84 -11.29
CA GLU A 302 -9.81 -5.93 -12.46
C GLU A 302 -8.42 -5.40 -12.10
N ILE A 303 -7.38 -6.10 -12.54
CA ILE A 303 -5.98 -5.68 -12.51
C ILE A 303 -5.57 -5.39 -13.95
N GLU A 304 -5.39 -4.11 -14.26
CA GLU A 304 -4.90 -3.65 -15.54
C GLU A 304 -3.37 -3.58 -15.51
N LEU A 305 -2.71 -4.20 -16.50
CA LEU A 305 -1.26 -4.15 -16.66
C LEU A 305 -0.88 -3.17 -17.76
N PHE A 306 0.01 -2.24 -17.42
CA PHE A 306 0.47 -1.16 -18.28
C PHE A 306 1.97 -1.33 -18.59
N ASN A 307 2.33 -1.00 -19.81
CA ASN A 307 3.72 -0.79 -20.18
C ASN A 307 4.14 0.65 -19.78
N PRO A 308 5.02 0.84 -18.77
CA PRO A 308 5.37 2.18 -18.28
C PRO A 308 6.12 3.03 -19.31
N TYR A 309 6.70 2.43 -20.36
CA TYR A 309 7.38 3.17 -21.43
C TYR A 309 6.41 3.85 -22.39
N THR A 310 5.19 3.30 -22.54
CA THR A 310 4.19 3.80 -23.48
C THR A 310 2.99 4.45 -22.79
N GLN A 311 2.67 4.01 -21.58
CA GLN A 311 1.51 4.47 -20.81
C GLN A 311 1.91 5.35 -19.63
N LYS A 312 1.64 6.65 -19.76
CA LYS A 312 1.93 7.67 -18.73
C LYS A 312 0.80 7.92 -17.74
N TYR A 313 -0.40 7.42 -18.04
CA TYR A 313 -1.61 7.66 -17.26
C TYR A 313 -2.38 6.35 -17.06
N VAL A 314 -3.07 6.26 -15.94
CA VAL A 314 -4.05 5.23 -15.60
C VAL A 314 -5.41 5.91 -15.44
N ASP A 315 -6.45 5.29 -15.99
CA ASP A 315 -7.83 5.73 -15.84
C ASP A 315 -8.50 4.95 -14.69
N ILE A 316 -8.72 5.61 -13.56
CA ILE A 316 -9.49 5.03 -12.43
C ILE A 316 -10.75 5.84 -12.20
N THR A 317 -11.90 5.16 -12.16
CA THR A 317 -13.21 5.80 -11.96
C THR A 317 -13.40 7.04 -12.85
N SER A 318 -13.07 6.92 -14.15
CA SER A 318 -13.12 8.02 -15.13
C SER A 318 -12.21 9.22 -14.86
N THR A 319 -11.19 9.08 -14.01
CA THR A 319 -10.18 10.12 -13.71
C THR A 319 -8.80 9.67 -14.19
N LYS A 320 -8.14 10.53 -14.98
CA LYS A 320 -6.76 10.33 -15.43
C LYS A 320 -5.76 10.69 -14.35
N ILE A 321 -4.94 9.72 -13.94
CA ILE A 321 -3.90 9.88 -12.93
C ILE A 321 -2.57 9.43 -13.55
N HIS A 322 -1.47 10.13 -13.23
CA HIS A 322 -0.15 9.71 -13.67
C HIS A 322 0.15 8.28 -13.19
N SER A 323 0.56 7.42 -14.12
CA SER A 323 1.01 6.07 -13.80
C SER A 323 2.29 6.15 -12.98
N HIS A 324 2.39 5.29 -11.96
CA HIS A 324 3.66 5.00 -11.30
C HIS A 324 4.48 4.10 -12.21
N GLY A 325 5.79 4.24 -12.21
CA GLY A 325 6.62 3.26 -12.91
C GLY A 325 8.09 3.55 -12.80
N GLU A 326 8.87 2.51 -12.55
CA GLU A 326 10.29 2.51 -12.78
C GLU A 326 10.55 2.31 -14.28
N LEU A 327 11.11 3.35 -14.92
CA LEU A 327 11.54 3.31 -16.31
C LEU A 327 12.96 2.74 -16.33
N PHE A 328 13.07 1.44 -16.51
CA PHE A 328 14.35 0.79 -16.71
C PHE A 328 14.87 1.19 -18.08
N CYS A 329 16.12 1.60 -18.19
CA CYS A 329 16.67 1.86 -19.51
C CYS A 329 16.66 0.55 -20.31
N ALA A 330 15.92 0.49 -21.43
CA ALA A 330 15.77 -0.71 -22.25
C ALA A 330 17.13 -1.28 -22.71
N PHE A 331 18.15 -0.42 -22.85
CA PHE A 331 19.52 -0.82 -23.15
C PHE A 331 20.27 -1.47 -21.99
N CYS A 332 19.91 -1.15 -20.75
CA CYS A 332 20.61 -1.61 -19.55
C CYS A 332 20.22 -3.04 -19.16
N LEU A 333 18.97 -3.44 -19.43
CA LEU A 333 18.50 -4.80 -19.18
C LEU A 333 19.03 -5.83 -20.19
N LEU A 334 19.60 -5.37 -21.30
CA LEU A 334 20.35 -6.18 -22.26
C LEU A 334 21.82 -6.38 -21.86
N ALA A 335 22.34 -5.48 -21.01
CA ALA A 335 23.74 -5.44 -20.60
C ALA A 335 24.01 -6.15 -19.26
N GLY A 336 23.10 -7.01 -18.81
CA GLY A 336 23.32 -7.92 -17.67
C GLY A 336 24.34 -9.02 -18.03
N ARG A 337 25.59 -8.63 -18.31
CA ARG A 337 26.75 -9.52 -18.36
C ARG A 337 27.46 -9.49 -17.00
N LYS A 338 27.34 -10.63 -16.31
CA LYS A 338 28.17 -11.16 -15.21
C LYS A 338 28.17 -10.40 -13.88
#